data_AF-A0A930EJA5-F1
#
_entry.id   AF-A0A930EJA5-F1
#
_cell.length_a   1.000
_cell.length_b   1.000
_cell.length_c   1.000
_cell.angle_alpha   90.00
_cell.angle_beta   90.00
_cell.angle_gamma   90.00
#
_symmetry.space_group_name_H-M   'P 1'
#
loop_
_entity.id
_entity.type
_entity.pdbx_description
1 polymer ?
#
loop_
_entity_poly.entity_id
_entity_poly.type
_entity_poly.pdbx_seq_one_letter_code
_entity_poly.pdbx_strand_id
1 'polypeptide(L)'
;MQYRFGKIDYYRPDGLNKAIPSIIHLGNASKYGIFFWSEVNHIDLEYAEEIVSSIEMLLRGEVDFYEGFGFEVYMIECDREKAVVKNVYEDDQVEAIIPIEEVYELMRDWRDFQREYYHNHTSS
;
A
#
# COMPACT_ATOMS: atom_id res chain seq x y z
N MET A 1 5.04 11.31 3.36
CA MET A 1 5.94 10.22 2.96
C MET A 1 6.57 10.53 1.60
N GLN A 2 7.80 10.10 1.29
CA GLN A 2 8.39 10.29 -0.06
C GLN A 2 8.45 8.96 -0.79
N TYR A 3 7.83 8.86 -1.96
CA TYR A 3 7.78 7.64 -2.76
C TYR A 3 7.89 7.93 -4.26
N ARG A 4 8.25 6.91 -5.04
CA ARG A 4 8.21 6.92 -6.50
C ARG A 4 7.66 5.60 -7.02
N PHE A 5 6.66 5.67 -7.88
CA PHE A 5 6.15 4.52 -8.60
C PHE A 5 6.88 4.32 -9.93
N GLY A 6 6.82 3.09 -10.42
CA GLY A 6 7.35 2.73 -11.72
C GLY A 6 6.88 1.34 -12.12
N LYS A 7 7.60 0.75 -13.07
CA LYS A 7 7.34 -0.59 -13.54
C LYS A 7 8.59 -1.43 -13.28
N ILE A 8 8.39 -2.65 -12.82
CA ILE A 8 9.46 -3.64 -12.75
C ILE A 8 9.15 -4.75 -13.75
N ASP A 9 10.17 -5.13 -14.50
CA ASP A 9 10.13 -6.24 -15.45
C ASP A 9 10.45 -7.52 -14.70
N TYR A 10 9.62 -8.54 -14.86
CA TYR A 10 9.95 -9.88 -14.38
C TYR A 10 9.84 -10.91 -15.49
N TYR A 11 10.77 -11.86 -15.45
CA TYR A 11 10.81 -12.98 -16.37
C TYR A 11 9.85 -14.05 -15.91
N ARG A 12 8.83 -14.32 -16.74
CA ARG A 12 8.03 -15.53 -16.58
C ARG A 12 8.82 -16.75 -17.05
N PRO A 13 8.52 -17.96 -16.54
CA PRO A 13 9.14 -19.21 -17.01
C PRO A 13 8.99 -19.47 -18.52
N ASP A 14 8.01 -18.84 -19.16
CA ASP A 14 7.75 -18.90 -20.61
C ASP A 14 8.62 -17.91 -21.44
N GLY A 15 9.48 -17.12 -20.78
CA GLY A 15 10.33 -16.12 -21.41
C GLY A 15 9.63 -14.80 -21.74
N LEU A 16 8.34 -14.64 -21.42
CA LEU A 16 7.63 -13.38 -21.59
C LEU A 16 8.03 -12.39 -20.50
N ASN A 17 8.50 -11.21 -20.93
CA ASN A 17 8.70 -10.08 -20.05
C ASN A 17 7.31 -9.48 -19.74
N LYS A 18 6.92 -9.52 -18.47
CA LYS A 18 5.75 -8.78 -17.99
C LYS A 18 6.23 -7.66 -17.10
N ALA A 19 5.90 -6.44 -17.47
CA ALA A 19 5.96 -5.30 -16.57
C ALA A 19 4.80 -5.41 -15.56
N ILE A 20 5.07 -5.05 -14.30
CA ILE A 20 4.02 -4.81 -13.28
C ILE A 20 4.26 -3.47 -12.62
N PRO A 21 3.19 -2.79 -12.17
CA PRO A 21 3.34 -1.59 -11.37
C PRO A 21 4.08 -1.94 -10.07
N SER A 22 4.91 -1.02 -9.58
CA SER A 22 5.62 -1.18 -8.31
C SER A 22 6.01 0.16 -7.71
N ILE A 23 6.08 0.24 -6.38
CA ILE A 23 6.84 1.28 -5.68
C ILE A 23 8.32 0.98 -5.91
N ILE A 24 9.04 1.83 -6.62
CA ILE A 24 10.47 1.61 -6.92
C ILE A 24 11.39 2.40 -5.99
N HIS A 25 10.83 3.30 -5.19
CA HIS A 25 11.55 3.99 -4.13
C HIS A 25 10.58 4.39 -3.03
N LEU A 26 10.94 4.09 -1.77
CA LEU A 26 10.29 4.58 -0.57
C LEU A 26 11.36 5.21 0.33
N GLY A 27 11.29 6.53 0.49
CA GLY A 27 12.27 7.28 1.26
C GLY A 27 12.20 6.90 2.74
N ASN A 28 13.36 6.60 3.32
CA ASN A 28 13.50 6.17 4.72
C ASN A 28 12.60 4.97 5.08
N ALA A 29 12.50 3.98 4.16
CA ALA A 29 11.62 2.82 4.30
C ALA A 29 11.73 2.11 5.66
N SER A 30 12.94 2.01 6.23
CA SER A 30 13.18 1.40 7.54
C SER A 30 12.42 2.06 8.69
N LYS A 31 12.00 3.32 8.55
CA LYS A 31 11.15 4.00 9.54
C LYS A 31 9.76 3.36 9.67
N TYR A 32 9.30 2.68 8.62
CA TYR A 32 7.94 2.16 8.51
C TYR A 32 7.85 0.65 8.79
N GLY A 33 8.97 0.01 9.12
CA GLY A 33 9.13 -1.44 9.19
C GLY A 33 9.87 -1.99 7.96
N ILE A 34 10.71 -3.00 8.16
CA ILE A 34 11.61 -3.55 7.13
C ILE A 34 10.84 -4.06 5.91
N PHE A 35 9.63 -4.60 6.13
CA PHE A 35 8.80 -5.18 5.07
C PHE A 35 7.69 -4.26 4.54
N PHE A 36 7.55 -3.03 5.04
CA PHE A 36 6.40 -2.17 4.72
C PHE A 36 6.29 -1.88 3.23
N TRP A 37 7.42 -1.63 2.58
CA TRP A 37 7.47 -1.50 1.13
C TRP A 37 6.95 -2.75 0.40
N SER A 38 7.30 -3.94 0.88
CA SER A 38 6.86 -5.21 0.30
C SER A 38 5.35 -5.37 0.45
N GLU A 39 4.81 -5.12 1.64
CA GLU A 39 3.37 -5.17 1.92
C GLU A 39 2.57 -4.34 0.91
N VAL A 40 2.94 -3.08 0.72
CA VAL A 40 2.20 -2.18 -0.18
C VAL A 40 2.30 -2.63 -1.65
N ASN A 41 3.44 -3.19 -2.07
CA ASN A 41 3.57 -3.73 -3.43
C ASN A 41 2.71 -4.98 -3.69
N HIS A 42 2.27 -5.70 -2.66
CA HIS A 42 1.36 -6.84 -2.80
C HIS A 42 -0.11 -6.44 -2.86
N ILE A 43 -0.43 -5.18 -2.57
CA ILE A 43 -1.78 -4.64 -2.67
C ILE A 43 -2.12 -4.40 -4.14
N ASP A 44 -3.04 -5.21 -4.68
CA ASP A 44 -3.56 -5.06 -6.02
C ASP A 44 -4.55 -3.89 -6.15
N LEU A 45 -5.08 -3.67 -7.36
CA LEU A 45 -5.95 -2.53 -7.62
C LEU A 45 -7.28 -2.62 -6.86
N GLU A 46 -7.90 -3.79 -6.82
CA GLU A 46 -9.19 -3.98 -6.15
C GLU A 46 -9.04 -3.71 -4.65
N TYR A 47 -7.98 -4.26 -4.05
CA TYR A 47 -7.70 -4.04 -2.64
C TYR A 47 -7.29 -2.60 -2.36
N ALA A 48 -6.51 -1.96 -3.23
CA ALA A 48 -6.19 -0.54 -3.10
C ALA A 48 -7.44 0.36 -3.20
N GLU A 49 -8.44 -0.01 -4.02
CA GLU A 49 -9.72 0.71 -4.07
C GLU A 49 -10.50 0.62 -2.75
N GLU A 50 -10.56 -0.58 -2.15
CA GLU A 50 -11.16 -0.79 -0.83
C GLU A 50 -10.45 0.04 0.24
N ILE A 51 -9.11 -0.07 0.33
CA ILE A 51 -8.31 0.62 1.35
C ILE A 51 -8.52 2.13 1.28
N VAL A 52 -8.44 2.70 0.06
CA VAL A 52 -8.62 4.15 -0.10
C VAL A 52 -10.04 4.56 0.28
N SER A 53 -11.05 3.80 -0.11
CA SER A 53 -12.44 4.06 0.30
C SER A 53 -12.61 4.03 1.82
N SER A 54 -12.04 3.02 2.49
CA SER A 54 -12.11 2.87 3.95
C SER A 54 -11.41 4.01 4.69
N ILE A 55 -10.22 4.43 4.22
CA ILE A 55 -9.50 5.57 4.81
C ILE A 55 -10.26 6.89 4.55
N GLU A 56 -10.89 7.07 3.40
CA GLU A 56 -11.75 8.24 3.17
C GLU A 56 -12.93 8.30 4.14
N MET A 57 -13.57 7.16 4.43
CA MET A 57 -14.66 7.09 5.43
C MET A 57 -14.16 7.47 6.83
N LEU A 58 -12.97 7.01 7.22
CA LEU A 58 -12.30 7.42 8.47
C LEU A 58 -12.08 8.94 8.51
N LEU A 59 -11.49 9.50 7.47
CA LEU A 59 -11.17 10.93 7.40
C LEU A 59 -12.44 11.81 7.42
N ARG A 60 -13.53 11.34 6.79
CA ARG A 60 -14.85 11.99 6.85
C ARG A 60 -15.55 11.83 8.21
N GLY A 61 -15.06 10.96 9.09
CA GLY A 61 -15.65 10.66 10.39
C GLY A 61 -16.92 9.82 10.30
N GLU A 62 -17.09 9.07 9.23
CA GLU A 62 -18.21 8.12 9.04
C GLU A 62 -17.99 6.84 9.84
N VAL A 63 -16.72 6.47 10.05
CA VAL A 63 -16.28 5.38 10.92
C VAL A 63 -15.14 5.89 11.81
N ASP A 64 -14.99 5.29 12.99
CA ASP A 64 -13.95 5.68 13.96
C ASP A 64 -12.66 4.86 13.79
N PHE A 65 -12.76 3.66 13.21
CA PHE A 65 -11.66 2.72 13.07
C PHE A 65 -11.81 1.86 11.80
N TYR A 66 -10.68 1.61 11.14
CA TYR A 66 -10.54 0.60 10.10
C TYR A 66 -9.60 -0.47 10.62
N GLU A 67 -10.06 -1.72 10.60
CA GLU A 67 -9.29 -2.91 11.03
C GLU A 67 -7.93 -3.03 10.34
N GLY A 68 -7.77 -2.34 9.22
CA GLY A 68 -6.49 -2.13 8.59
C GLY A 68 -6.32 -2.97 7.34
N PHE A 69 -5.10 -2.93 6.83
CA PHE A 69 -4.72 -3.66 5.64
C PHE A 69 -3.31 -4.21 5.75
N GLY A 70 -3.00 -5.20 4.93
CA GLY A 70 -1.73 -5.91 5.01
C GLY A 70 -1.73 -7.15 4.14
N PHE A 71 -0.60 -7.82 4.04
CA PHE A 71 -0.43 -9.03 3.26
C PHE A 71 0.11 -10.18 4.10
N GLU A 72 1.39 -10.16 4.49
CA GLU A 72 2.02 -11.31 5.15
C GLU A 72 2.60 -10.98 6.53
N VAL A 73 3.41 -9.93 6.63
CA VAL A 73 4.21 -9.61 7.81
C VAL A 73 3.56 -8.52 8.65
N TYR A 74 2.92 -7.55 8.00
CA TYR A 74 2.32 -6.41 8.71
C TYR A 74 0.80 -6.33 8.58
N MET A 75 0.17 -5.96 9.69
CA MET A 75 -1.18 -5.40 9.72
C MET A 75 -1.10 -3.90 9.99
N ILE A 76 -1.72 -3.08 9.14
CA ILE A 76 -1.74 -1.62 9.25
C ILE A 76 -3.12 -1.14 9.67
N GLU A 77 -3.37 -1.09 10.98
CA GLU A 77 -4.62 -0.60 11.56
C GLU A 77 -4.71 0.93 11.50
N CYS A 78 -5.89 1.47 11.23
CA CYS A 78 -6.06 2.91 11.04
C CYS A 78 -7.17 3.50 11.92
N ASP A 79 -6.87 4.62 12.58
CA ASP A 79 -7.85 5.53 13.15
C ASP A 79 -7.82 6.87 12.40
N ARG A 80 -8.54 7.88 12.92
CA ARG A 80 -8.67 9.19 12.28
C ARG A 80 -7.40 10.06 12.35
N GLU A 81 -6.41 9.67 13.12
CA GLU A 81 -5.16 10.42 13.31
C GLU A 81 -3.96 9.67 12.73
N LYS A 82 -3.95 8.35 12.81
CA LYS A 82 -2.76 7.55 12.50
C LYS A 82 -3.09 6.16 11.96
N ALA A 83 -2.09 5.63 11.27
CA ALA A 83 -1.94 4.23 10.96
C ALA A 83 -0.86 3.60 11.86
N VAL A 84 -1.14 2.44 12.42
CA VAL A 84 -0.21 1.67 13.27
C VAL A 84 0.21 0.41 12.51
N VAL A 85 1.49 0.32 12.20
CA VAL A 85 2.09 -0.85 11.52
C VAL A 85 2.48 -1.86 12.59
N LYS A 86 1.82 -3.02 12.60
CA LYS A 86 2.04 -4.12 13.56
C LYS A 86 2.63 -5.33 12.87
N ASN A 87 3.66 -5.91 13.48
CA ASN A 87 4.27 -7.16 13.06
C ASN A 87 3.53 -8.36 13.64
N VAL A 88 2.75 -9.04 12.81
CA VAL A 88 1.89 -10.15 13.26
C VAL A 88 2.68 -11.40 13.63
N TYR A 89 3.95 -11.49 13.22
CA TYR A 89 4.85 -12.58 13.60
C TYR A 89 5.59 -12.30 14.92
N GLU A 90 5.61 -11.05 15.39
CA GLU A 90 6.27 -10.62 16.62
C GLU A 90 5.25 -10.14 17.66
N ASP A 91 4.18 -10.91 17.88
CA ASP A 91 3.15 -10.65 18.90
C ASP A 91 2.55 -9.23 18.79
N ASP A 92 2.22 -8.83 17.55
CA ASP A 92 1.69 -7.51 17.20
C ASP A 92 2.61 -6.34 17.60
N GLN A 93 3.93 -6.56 17.61
CA GLN A 93 4.90 -5.51 17.87
C GLN A 93 4.69 -4.32 16.93
N VAL A 94 4.60 -3.11 17.51
CA VAL A 94 4.45 -1.86 16.75
C VAL A 94 5.79 -1.47 16.13
N GLU A 95 5.88 -1.55 14.81
CA GLU A 95 7.05 -1.19 14.02
C GLU A 95 7.08 0.31 13.71
N ALA A 96 5.90 0.88 13.46
CA ALA A 96 5.77 2.29 13.12
C ALA A 96 4.39 2.84 13.46
N ILE A 97 4.36 4.15 13.70
CA ILE A 97 3.14 4.94 13.75
C ILE A 97 3.29 6.04 12.70
N ILE A 98 2.33 6.13 11.79
CA ILE A 98 2.37 7.00 10.62
C ILE A 98 1.12 7.89 10.66
N PRO A 99 1.22 9.21 10.42
CA PRO A 99 0.04 10.05 10.25
C PRO A 99 -0.88 9.48 9.16
N ILE A 100 -2.19 9.44 9.41
CA ILE A 100 -3.14 8.79 8.49
C ILE A 100 -3.12 9.45 7.11
N GLU A 101 -2.85 10.76 7.04
CA GLU A 101 -2.75 11.50 5.78
C GLU A 101 -1.61 11.00 4.91
N GLU A 102 -0.46 10.61 5.50
CA GLU A 102 0.66 10.08 4.74
C GLU A 102 0.35 8.71 4.14
N VAL A 103 -0.40 7.87 4.85
CA VAL A 103 -0.85 6.56 4.37
C VAL A 103 -1.93 6.72 3.30
N TYR A 104 -2.88 7.62 3.53
CA TYR A 104 -3.92 7.95 2.57
C TYR A 104 -3.34 8.42 1.23
N GLU A 105 -2.40 9.37 1.26
CA GLU A 105 -1.74 9.87 0.05
C GLU A 105 -1.02 8.75 -0.71
N LEU A 106 -0.24 7.92 0.00
CA LEU A 106 0.43 6.77 -0.61
C LEU A 106 -0.56 5.83 -1.29
N MET A 107 -1.61 5.41 -0.58
CA MET A 107 -2.56 4.42 -1.07
C MET A 107 -3.42 4.96 -2.21
N ARG A 108 -3.84 6.23 -2.12
CA ARG A 108 -4.57 6.92 -3.19
C ARG A 108 -3.73 7.00 -4.46
N ASP A 109 -2.50 7.48 -4.34
CA ASP A 109 -1.63 7.65 -5.50
C ASP A 109 -1.20 6.28 -6.06
N TRP A 110 -1.05 5.26 -5.21
CA TRP A 110 -0.79 3.88 -5.63
C TRP A 110 -1.94 3.28 -6.43
N ARG A 111 -3.18 3.40 -5.91
CA ARG A 111 -4.41 3.01 -6.62
C ARG A 111 -4.49 3.69 -7.98
N ASP A 112 -4.27 5.00 -8.03
CA ASP A 112 -4.39 5.79 -9.26
C ASP A 112 -3.32 5.38 -10.29
N PHE A 113 -2.09 5.11 -9.84
CA PHE A 113 -1.02 4.59 -10.68
C PHE A 113 -1.34 3.19 -11.24
N GLN A 114 -1.87 2.28 -10.40
CA GLN A 114 -2.31 0.96 -10.84
C GLN A 114 -3.46 1.05 -11.85
N ARG A 115 -4.43 1.95 -11.62
CA ARG A 115 -5.56 2.17 -12.51
C ARG A 115 -5.11 2.67 -13.88
N GLU A 116 -4.21 3.66 -13.93
CA GLU A 116 -3.62 4.14 -15.19
C GLU A 116 -2.86 3.03 -15.91
N TYR A 117 -2.09 2.24 -15.15
CA TYR A 117 -1.37 1.09 -15.70
C TYR A 117 -2.33 0.12 -16.38
N TYR A 118 -3.33 -0.41 -15.67
CA TYR A 118 -4.20 -1.44 -16.21
C TYR A 118 -5.15 -0.92 -17.30
N HIS A 119 -5.65 0.31 -17.21
CA HIS A 119 -6.48 0.92 -18.26
C HIS A 119 -5.74 1.02 -19.60
N ASN A 120 -4.46 1.39 -19.58
CA ASN A 120 -3.65 1.49 -20.79
C ASN A 120 -3.31 0.12 -21.41
N HIS A 121 -3.37 -0.97 -20.65
CA HIS A 121 -3.08 -2.33 -21.14
C HIS A 121 -4.32 -3.14 -21.50
N THR A 122 -5.52 -2.73 -21.06
CA THR A 122 -6.80 -3.34 -21.50
C THR A 122 -7.33 -2.72 -22.80
N SER A 123 -6.74 -1.61 -23.25
CA SER A 123 -7.12 -0.91 -24.50
C SER A 123 -6.37 -1.42 -25.75
N SER A 124 -5.73 -2.59 -25.70
CA SER A 124 -4.97 -3.19 -26.82
C SER A 124 -5.63 -4.44 -27.39
#